data_AF-A0AAE3A129-F1
#
_entry.id   AF-A0AAE3A129-F1
#
_cell.length_a   1.000
_cell.length_b   1.000
_cell.length_c   1.000
_cell.angle_alpha   90.00
_cell.angle_beta   90.00
_cell.angle_gamma   90.00
#
_symmetry.space_group_name_H-M   'P 1'
#
loop_
_entity.id
_entity.type
_entity.pdbx_description
1 polymer ?
#
loop_
_entity_poly.entity_id
_entity_poly.type
_entity_poly.pdbx_seq_one_letter_code
_entity_poly.pdbx_strand_id
1 'polypeptide(L)'
;MIDQTSFFFDYGTETAAFEAEFASTPFGEYEQVKIQVEQVEQWENGILYTMMIESDTEDDSRYFYGRDRFFLGYFYVSEDKIYRIDENKMEEVNIKNEEDFIARGTVVCQEMGKEDSLKEEKGWHEEIMVEGTVCTYRSYNDLTETGYYERFVWEKGKGLIEYKSGFGAERDRIYLWRET
;
A
#
# COMPACT_ATOMS: atom_id res chain seq x y z
N MET A 1 -18.75 17.36 -1.85
CA MET A 1 -17.97 16.12 -1.89
C MET A 1 -16.53 16.58 -1.77
N ILE A 2 -15.74 16.00 -0.88
CA ILE A 2 -14.32 16.34 -0.79
C ILE A 2 -13.64 15.76 -2.03
N ASP A 3 -12.75 16.53 -2.63
CA ASP A 3 -11.99 16.08 -3.79
C ASP A 3 -10.91 15.10 -3.33
N GLN A 4 -10.90 13.90 -3.91
CA GLN A 4 -9.86 12.90 -3.73
C GLN A 4 -9.08 12.74 -5.04
N THR A 5 -7.80 12.42 -4.92
CA THR A 5 -6.96 12.22 -6.09
C THR A 5 -7.50 11.12 -7.00
N SER A 6 -7.44 11.37 -8.32
CA SER A 6 -7.86 10.40 -9.34
C SER A 6 -7.04 9.11 -9.35
N PHE A 7 -5.89 9.07 -8.67
CA PHE A 7 -5.08 7.85 -8.51
C PHE A 7 -5.70 6.82 -7.57
N PHE A 8 -6.56 7.23 -6.63
CA PHE A 8 -7.23 6.32 -5.72
C PHE A 8 -8.48 5.70 -6.35
N PHE A 9 -9.10 4.73 -5.68
CA PHE A 9 -10.35 4.13 -6.14
C PHE A 9 -11.49 5.16 -6.19
N ASP A 10 -12.45 4.94 -7.09
CA ASP A 10 -13.66 5.76 -7.18
C ASP A 10 -14.43 5.75 -5.86
N TYR A 11 -15.08 6.86 -5.55
CA TYR A 11 -15.86 7.02 -4.34
C TYR A 11 -16.94 5.93 -4.21
N GLY A 12 -17.00 5.28 -3.04
CA GLY A 12 -17.92 4.17 -2.80
C GLY A 12 -17.44 2.81 -3.30
N THR A 13 -16.20 2.69 -3.78
CA THR A 13 -15.58 1.37 -4.00
C THR A 13 -15.42 0.67 -2.64
N GLU A 14 -16.15 -0.43 -2.45
CA GLU A 14 -16.06 -1.25 -1.23
C GLU A 14 -15.06 -2.40 -1.39
N THR A 15 -14.95 -2.96 -2.61
CA THR A 15 -14.01 -4.03 -2.91
C THR A 15 -13.44 -3.89 -4.32
N ALA A 16 -12.21 -4.39 -4.51
CA ALA A 16 -11.58 -4.52 -5.82
C ALA A 16 -10.97 -5.91 -5.97
N ALA A 17 -11.24 -6.60 -7.08
CA ALA A 17 -10.71 -7.95 -7.34
C ALA A 17 -9.27 -7.89 -7.87
N PHE A 18 -8.44 -8.81 -7.39
CA PHE A 18 -7.04 -8.98 -7.79
C PHE A 18 -6.73 -10.46 -8.00
N GLU A 19 -5.81 -10.71 -8.92
CA GLU A 19 -5.04 -11.94 -8.93
C GLU A 19 -3.91 -11.82 -7.91
N ALA A 20 -3.69 -12.89 -7.17
CA ALA A 20 -2.73 -12.94 -6.08
C ALA A 20 -1.77 -14.12 -6.22
N GLU A 21 -0.52 -13.86 -5.90
CA GLU A 21 0.51 -14.85 -5.67
C GLU A 21 1.08 -14.64 -4.26
N PHE A 22 0.84 -15.61 -3.37
CA PHE A 22 1.39 -15.62 -2.03
C PHE A 22 2.62 -16.53 -1.95
N ALA A 23 3.37 -16.43 -0.86
CA ALA A 23 4.48 -17.33 -0.58
C ALA A 23 4.06 -18.82 -0.59
N SER A 24 2.84 -19.10 -0.12
CA SER A 24 2.21 -20.43 -0.08
C SER A 24 1.67 -20.86 -1.44
N THR A 25 1.42 -19.94 -2.38
CA THR A 25 0.96 -20.25 -3.73
C THR A 25 2.11 -20.89 -4.53
N PRO A 26 1.89 -22.05 -5.17
CA PRO A 26 2.88 -22.64 -6.08
C PRO A 26 3.31 -21.65 -7.15
N PHE A 27 4.59 -21.69 -7.52
CA PHE A 27 5.14 -20.73 -8.47
C PHE A 27 4.42 -20.82 -9.84
N GLY A 28 3.92 -19.69 -10.32
CA GLY A 28 3.15 -19.59 -11.56
C GLY A 28 1.66 -19.95 -11.43
N GLU A 29 1.18 -20.21 -10.21
CA GLU A 29 -0.24 -20.28 -9.90
C GLU A 29 -0.71 -18.98 -9.25
N TYR A 30 -2.00 -18.68 -9.45
CA TYR A 30 -2.62 -17.45 -9.00
C TYR A 30 -4.00 -17.75 -8.42
N GLU A 31 -4.34 -17.05 -7.34
CA GLU A 31 -5.67 -17.09 -6.75
C GLU A 31 -6.39 -15.76 -6.86
N GLN A 32 -7.72 -15.80 -6.85
CA GLN A 32 -8.54 -14.60 -6.92
C GLN A 32 -8.84 -14.14 -5.50
N VAL A 33 -8.42 -12.92 -5.17
CA VAL A 33 -8.71 -12.27 -3.89
C VAL A 33 -9.44 -10.96 -4.13
N LYS A 34 -9.97 -10.38 -3.06
CA LYS A 34 -10.50 -9.01 -3.08
C LYS A 34 -9.71 -8.18 -2.10
N ILE A 35 -9.48 -6.92 -2.44
CA ILE A 35 -9.09 -5.91 -1.47
C ILE A 35 -10.37 -5.22 -1.01
N GLN A 36 -10.67 -5.28 0.28
CA GLN A 36 -11.63 -4.40 0.95
C GLN A 36 -11.07 -2.99 1.01
N VAL A 37 -11.91 -2.02 0.71
CA VAL A 37 -11.64 -0.58 0.84
C VAL A 37 -12.72 -0.01 1.72
N GLU A 38 -12.39 0.26 2.98
CA GLU A 38 -13.35 0.77 3.97
C GLU A 38 -13.04 2.23 4.29
N GLN A 39 -14.05 3.09 4.22
CA GLN A 39 -13.93 4.46 4.69
C GLN A 39 -14.03 4.50 6.22
N VAL A 40 -12.96 4.94 6.87
CA VAL A 40 -12.90 5.05 8.34
C VAL A 40 -13.43 6.39 8.82
N GLU A 41 -12.95 7.48 8.22
CA GLU A 41 -13.30 8.84 8.64
C GLU A 41 -13.13 9.82 7.48
N GLN A 42 -13.88 10.91 7.49
CA GLN A 42 -13.71 12.03 6.57
C GLN A 42 -13.19 13.23 7.36
N TRP A 43 -12.05 13.80 6.92
CA TRP A 43 -11.46 15.00 7.51
C TRP A 43 -11.68 16.22 6.60
N GLU A 44 -10.99 17.33 6.83
CA GLU A 44 -11.27 18.59 6.14
C GLU A 44 -10.86 18.53 4.66
N ASN A 45 -9.67 17.96 4.37
CA ASN A 45 -9.09 17.98 3.02
C ASN A 45 -8.95 16.60 2.37
N GLY A 46 -9.57 15.57 2.96
CA GLY A 46 -9.44 14.22 2.45
C GLY A 46 -10.21 13.19 3.26
N ILE A 47 -10.03 11.93 2.88
CA ILE A 47 -10.75 10.80 3.46
C ILE A 47 -9.74 9.75 3.89
N LEU A 48 -9.94 9.21 5.09
CA LEU A 48 -9.16 8.11 5.64
C LEU A 48 -9.83 6.79 5.30
N TYR A 49 -9.07 5.89 4.69
CA TYR A 49 -9.47 4.53 4.35
C TYR A 49 -8.60 3.49 5.04
N THR A 50 -9.11 2.28 5.15
CA THR A 50 -8.31 1.07 5.33
C THR A 50 -8.39 0.23 4.07
N MET A 51 -7.29 -0.48 3.77
CA MET A 51 -7.29 -1.51 2.74
C MET A 51 -6.79 -2.84 3.30
N MET A 52 -7.54 -3.91 3.03
CA MET A 52 -7.24 -5.25 3.53
C MET A 52 -7.52 -6.30 2.45
N ILE A 53 -6.65 -7.30 2.30
CA ILE A 53 -6.90 -8.45 1.44
C ILE A 53 -7.91 -9.38 2.13
N GLU A 54 -9.07 -9.58 1.52
CA GLU A 54 -10.00 -10.65 1.88
C GLU A 54 -9.39 -11.98 1.47
N SER A 55 -9.18 -12.86 2.45
CA SER A 55 -8.86 -14.26 2.20
C SER A 55 -9.68 -15.16 3.10
N ASP A 56 -10.29 -16.17 2.49
CA ASP A 56 -11.04 -17.23 3.16
C ASP A 56 -10.11 -18.32 3.76
N THR A 57 -8.80 -18.23 3.51
CA THR A 57 -7.85 -19.21 4.05
C THR A 57 -7.52 -18.87 5.50
N GLU A 58 -7.67 -19.84 6.40
CA GLU A 58 -7.01 -19.83 7.71
C GLU A 58 -5.50 -20.06 7.54
N ASP A 59 -4.85 -19.24 6.71
CA ASP A 59 -3.41 -19.35 6.47
C ASP A 59 -2.65 -18.70 7.64
N ASP A 60 -1.77 -19.48 8.25
CA ASP A 60 -0.82 -19.02 9.28
C ASP A 60 0.12 -17.93 8.73
N SER A 61 0.27 -17.84 7.40
CA SER A 61 1.03 -16.77 6.73
C SER A 61 0.46 -15.37 6.98
N ARG A 62 -0.81 -15.26 7.40
CA ARG A 62 -1.42 -13.99 7.81
C ARG A 62 -0.63 -13.32 8.92
N TYR A 63 -0.11 -14.09 9.87
CA TYR A 63 0.47 -13.59 11.11
C TYR A 63 1.99 -13.85 11.20
N PHE A 64 2.78 -13.21 10.36
CA PHE A 64 4.23 -13.27 10.51
C PHE A 64 4.70 -12.26 11.56
N TYR A 65 5.38 -12.74 12.61
CA TYR A 65 5.69 -11.98 13.84
C TYR A 65 4.46 -11.45 14.60
N GLY A 66 3.29 -12.09 14.44
CA GLY A 66 2.05 -11.69 15.12
C GLY A 66 1.34 -10.48 14.49
N ARG A 67 1.58 -10.19 13.21
CA ARG A 67 1.02 -9.03 12.50
C ARG A 67 0.29 -9.45 11.24
N ASP A 68 -0.85 -8.82 10.96
CA ASP A 68 -1.65 -9.13 9.78
C ASP A 68 -1.02 -8.56 8.50
N ARG A 69 -0.42 -9.44 7.69
CA ARG A 69 0.19 -9.09 6.40
C ARG A 69 -0.82 -8.73 5.33
N PHE A 70 -2.10 -9.04 5.54
CA PHE A 70 -3.17 -8.72 4.60
C PHE A 70 -3.71 -7.31 4.82
N PHE A 71 -3.42 -6.67 5.95
CA PHE A 71 -3.67 -5.26 6.16
C PHE A 71 -2.63 -4.40 5.43
N LEU A 72 -3.04 -3.72 4.36
CA LEU A 72 -2.13 -2.90 3.55
C LEU A 72 -1.83 -1.55 4.24
N GLY A 73 -2.69 -1.11 5.15
CA GLY A 73 -2.50 0.09 5.95
C GLY A 73 -3.74 0.97 6.01
N TYR A 74 -3.57 2.09 6.72
CA TYR A 74 -4.42 3.25 6.67
C TYR A 74 -3.97 4.15 5.52
N PHE A 75 -4.92 4.63 4.72
CA PHE A 75 -4.68 5.47 3.56
C PHE A 75 -5.45 6.78 3.71
N TYR A 76 -4.75 7.88 3.95
CA TYR A 76 -5.35 9.20 3.88
C TYR A 76 -5.20 9.74 2.47
N VAL A 77 -6.33 10.02 1.82
CA VAL A 77 -6.42 10.41 0.42
C VAL A 77 -6.89 11.85 0.34
N SER A 78 -5.98 12.74 -0.08
CA SER A 78 -6.28 14.14 -0.40
C SER A 78 -6.50 14.32 -1.90
N GLU A 79 -6.78 15.54 -2.34
CA GLU A 79 -6.90 15.89 -3.76
C GLU A 79 -5.63 15.55 -4.58
N ASP A 80 -4.45 15.68 -3.97
CA ASP A 80 -3.15 15.59 -4.65
C ASP A 80 -2.32 14.35 -4.28
N LYS A 81 -2.59 13.71 -3.14
CA LYS A 81 -1.71 12.70 -2.54
C LYS A 81 -2.45 11.54 -1.90
N ILE A 82 -1.76 10.42 -1.85
CA ILE A 82 -2.12 9.25 -1.04
C ILE A 82 -1.03 9.09 0.01
N TYR A 83 -1.40 9.23 1.29
CA TYR A 83 -0.53 8.96 2.44
C TYR A 83 -0.87 7.59 3.00
N ARG A 84 0.15 6.85 3.46
CA ARG A 84 -0.02 5.54 4.09
C ARG A 84 0.66 5.48 5.44
N ILE A 85 -0.02 4.83 6.39
CA ILE A 85 0.51 4.43 7.69
C ILE A 85 0.21 2.95 7.91
N ASP A 86 1.21 2.16 8.30
CA ASP A 86 0.99 0.76 8.71
C ASP A 86 0.37 0.69 10.12
N GLU A 87 -0.29 -0.43 10.43
CA GLU A 87 -1.00 -0.62 11.70
C GLU A 87 -0.15 -0.28 12.93
N ASN A 88 1.12 -0.71 12.97
CA ASN A 88 2.00 -0.50 14.13
C ASN A 88 2.21 0.99 14.37
N LYS A 89 2.52 1.75 13.32
CA LYS A 89 2.75 3.19 13.43
C LYS A 89 1.48 3.93 13.83
N MET A 90 0.31 3.45 13.42
CA MET A 90 -0.97 4.06 13.82
C MET A 90 -1.21 3.91 15.33
N GLU A 91 -0.99 2.70 15.88
CA GLU A 91 -1.15 2.41 17.30
C GLU A 91 -0.08 3.07 18.16
N GLU A 92 1.19 2.97 17.77
CA GLU A 92 2.34 3.51 18.52
C GLU A 92 2.24 5.02 18.72
N VAL A 93 1.74 5.72 17.70
CA VAL A 93 1.82 7.18 17.65
C VAL A 93 0.48 7.86 17.95
N ASN A 94 -0.59 7.09 18.15
CA ASN A 94 -1.91 7.58 18.56
C ASN A 94 -2.37 8.76 17.70
N ILE A 95 -2.43 8.54 16.39
CA ILE A 95 -2.80 9.56 15.40
C ILE A 95 -4.29 9.87 15.56
N LYS A 96 -4.62 11.15 15.81
CA LYS A 96 -5.99 11.57 16.15
C LYS A 96 -6.65 12.49 15.13
N ASN A 97 -5.88 13.02 14.18
CA ASN A 97 -6.34 14.05 13.26
C ASN A 97 -5.50 14.04 11.98
N GLU A 98 -5.97 14.82 11.01
CA GLU A 98 -5.37 14.99 9.70
C GLU A 98 -3.91 15.46 9.74
N GLU A 99 -3.60 16.50 10.53
CA GLU A 99 -2.24 17.04 10.64
C GLU A 99 -1.26 16.00 11.17
N ASP A 100 -1.66 15.23 12.19
CA ASP A 100 -0.87 14.17 12.77
C ASP A 100 -0.60 13.04 11.77
N PHE A 101 -1.58 12.72 10.92
CA PHE A 101 -1.45 11.69 9.88
C PHE A 101 -0.50 12.16 8.77
N ILE A 102 -0.67 13.38 8.26
CA ILE A 102 0.20 13.96 7.21
C ILE A 102 1.66 14.04 7.71
N ALA A 103 1.87 14.41 8.98
CA ALA A 103 3.21 14.55 9.54
C ALA A 103 3.97 13.22 9.70
N ARG A 104 3.25 12.09 9.79
CA ARG A 104 3.83 10.77 10.12
C ARG A 104 3.67 9.74 9.01
N GLY A 105 2.73 9.98 8.10
CA GLY A 105 2.44 9.14 6.96
C GLY A 105 3.50 9.24 5.88
N THR A 106 3.70 8.12 5.19
CA THR A 106 4.52 8.09 4.00
C THR A 106 3.65 8.41 2.79
N VAL A 107 4.05 9.37 1.96
CA VAL A 107 3.39 9.59 0.66
C VAL A 107 3.70 8.40 -0.24
N VAL A 108 2.67 7.65 -0.62
CA VAL A 108 2.77 6.47 -1.52
C VAL A 108 2.23 6.75 -2.92
N CYS A 109 1.64 7.91 -3.15
CA CYS A 109 1.39 8.42 -4.49
C CYS A 109 1.17 9.94 -4.51
N GLN A 110 1.60 10.59 -5.58
CA GLN A 110 1.36 12.00 -5.88
C GLN A 110 1.59 12.28 -7.37
N GLU A 111 1.24 13.47 -7.86
CA GLU A 111 1.39 13.87 -9.27
C GLU A 111 2.84 14.01 -9.75
N MET A 112 3.79 14.26 -8.85
CA MET A 112 5.20 14.43 -9.18
C MET A 112 6.06 13.33 -8.57
N GLY A 113 7.07 12.86 -9.31
CA GLY A 113 8.02 11.91 -8.76
C GLY A 113 8.76 12.44 -7.52
N LYS A 114 9.24 11.51 -6.68
CA LYS A 114 10.12 11.75 -5.54
C LYS A 114 11.34 10.85 -5.75
N GLU A 115 12.51 11.46 -5.94
CA GLU A 115 13.76 10.71 -6.01
C GLU A 115 14.14 10.14 -4.64
N ASP A 116 14.82 9.00 -4.68
CA ASP A 116 15.42 8.40 -3.50
C ASP A 116 16.53 9.30 -2.93
N SER A 117 16.37 9.69 -1.66
CA SER A 117 17.32 10.56 -0.97
C SER A 117 18.67 9.88 -0.69
N LEU A 118 18.69 8.55 -0.55
CA LEU A 118 19.91 7.79 -0.23
C LEU A 118 20.74 7.45 -1.48
N LYS A 119 20.12 7.39 -2.66
CA LYS A 119 20.77 7.03 -3.93
C LYS A 119 21.49 5.67 -3.84
N GLU A 120 22.81 5.69 -3.66
CA GLU A 120 23.66 4.49 -3.58
C GLU A 120 24.06 4.15 -2.13
N GLU A 121 23.68 4.97 -1.15
CA GLU A 121 23.97 4.71 0.26
C GLU A 121 23.04 3.64 0.82
N LYS A 122 23.60 2.67 1.54
CA LYS A 122 22.78 1.64 2.20
C LYS A 122 21.84 2.25 3.23
N GLY A 123 20.60 1.80 3.25
CA GLY A 123 19.61 2.25 4.21
C GLY A 123 18.19 1.88 3.84
N TRP A 124 17.27 2.73 4.29
CA TRP A 124 15.87 2.65 3.92
C TRP A 124 15.61 3.56 2.71
N HIS A 125 15.34 2.95 1.57
CA HIS A 125 15.12 3.61 0.30
C HIS A 125 13.62 3.82 0.08
N GLU A 126 13.27 4.98 -0.46
CA GLU A 126 11.90 5.33 -0.85
C GLU A 126 11.91 6.22 -2.09
N GLU A 127 11.14 5.85 -3.11
CA GLU A 127 10.98 6.63 -4.33
C GLU A 127 9.53 6.61 -4.82
N ILE A 128 9.16 7.66 -5.56
CA ILE A 128 7.92 7.73 -6.33
C ILE A 128 8.29 8.04 -7.78
N MET A 129 7.84 7.20 -8.70
CA MET A 129 7.94 7.42 -10.14
C MET A 129 6.55 7.69 -10.71
N VAL A 130 6.43 8.69 -11.58
CA VAL A 130 5.16 9.03 -12.24
C VAL A 130 5.35 8.99 -13.75
N GLU A 131 4.61 8.13 -14.42
CA GLU A 131 4.66 7.89 -15.86
C GLU A 131 3.24 8.01 -16.45
N GLY A 132 2.89 9.20 -16.94
CA GLY A 132 1.57 9.46 -17.49
C GLY A 132 0.47 9.38 -16.41
N THR A 133 -0.36 8.35 -16.49
CA THR A 133 -1.45 8.08 -15.53
C THR A 133 -1.04 7.14 -14.41
N VAL A 134 0.20 6.63 -14.42
CA VAL A 134 0.68 5.62 -13.48
C VAL A 134 1.63 6.24 -12.46
N CYS A 135 1.43 5.88 -11.20
CA CYS A 135 2.20 6.34 -10.06
C CYS A 135 2.71 5.11 -9.29
N THR A 136 4.02 4.90 -9.31
CA THR A 136 4.69 3.79 -8.64
C THR A 136 5.43 4.31 -7.43
N TYR A 137 5.05 3.86 -6.24
CA TYR A 137 5.86 3.97 -5.04
C TYR A 137 6.65 2.69 -4.82
N ARG A 138 7.89 2.83 -4.39
CA ARG A 138 8.75 1.73 -3.99
C ARG A 138 9.46 2.08 -2.69
N SER A 139 9.50 1.12 -1.78
CA SER A 139 10.32 1.17 -0.58
C SER A 139 11.04 -0.14 -0.36
N TYR A 140 12.31 -0.08 0.06
CA TYR A 140 13.08 -1.26 0.40
C TYR A 140 14.22 -0.92 1.36
N ASN A 141 14.73 -1.93 2.05
CA ASN A 141 15.88 -1.80 2.94
C ASN A 141 17.00 -2.74 2.48
N ASP A 142 18.18 -2.20 2.22
CA ASP A 142 19.35 -2.96 1.76
C ASP A 142 20.48 -3.05 2.80
N LEU A 143 20.22 -2.63 4.05
CA LEU A 143 21.16 -2.80 5.17
C LEU A 143 21.43 -4.28 5.47
N THR A 144 20.46 -5.16 5.18
CA THR A 144 20.57 -6.62 5.36
C THR A 144 20.21 -7.34 4.07
N GLU A 145 20.82 -8.51 3.82
CA GLU A 145 20.63 -9.28 2.58
C GLU A 145 19.20 -9.80 2.38
N THR A 146 18.45 -9.96 3.46
CA THR A 146 17.07 -10.49 3.45
C THR A 146 16.00 -9.40 3.45
N GLY A 147 16.39 -8.15 3.21
CA GLY A 147 15.65 -6.93 3.51
C GLY A 147 14.18 -6.90 3.07
N TYR A 148 13.43 -5.98 3.69
CA TYR A 148 12.03 -5.72 3.37
C TYR A 148 11.91 -4.95 2.06
N TYR A 149 10.84 -5.21 1.32
CA TYR A 149 10.39 -4.34 0.24
C TYR A 149 8.86 -4.19 0.21
N GLU A 150 8.40 -3.07 -0.34
CA GLU A 150 7.00 -2.74 -0.58
C GLU A 150 6.88 -1.91 -1.85
N ARG A 151 5.83 -2.15 -2.64
CA ARG A 151 5.53 -1.43 -3.87
C ARG A 151 4.03 -1.24 -3.98
N PHE A 152 3.62 -0.01 -4.29
CA PHE A 152 2.25 0.30 -4.70
C PHE A 152 2.30 0.90 -6.11
N VAL A 153 1.40 0.45 -6.98
CA VAL A 153 1.22 1.03 -8.31
C VAL A 153 -0.23 1.46 -8.45
N TRP A 154 -0.43 2.76 -8.62
CA TRP A 154 -1.73 3.40 -8.78
C TRP A 154 -1.89 3.89 -10.21
N GLU A 155 -3.10 3.80 -10.75
CA GLU A 155 -3.43 4.37 -12.06
C GLU A 155 -4.67 5.27 -11.99
N LYS A 156 -4.58 6.45 -12.60
CA LYS A 156 -5.68 7.42 -12.63
C LYS A 156 -6.95 6.81 -13.21
N GLY A 157 -8.07 7.00 -12.51
CA GLY A 157 -9.38 6.49 -12.89
C GLY A 157 -9.56 4.98 -12.67
N LYS A 158 -8.59 4.31 -12.04
CA LYS A 158 -8.67 2.89 -11.72
C LYS A 158 -8.47 2.63 -10.23
N GLY A 159 -7.50 3.29 -9.59
CA GLY A 159 -7.08 2.98 -8.22
C GLY A 159 -5.79 2.15 -8.19
N LEU A 160 -5.63 1.34 -7.15
CA LEU A 160 -4.49 0.42 -7.02
C LEU A 160 -4.55 -0.63 -8.14
N ILE A 161 -3.49 -0.85 -8.90
CA ILE A 161 -3.43 -1.88 -9.96
C ILE A 161 -2.39 -2.96 -9.68
N GLU A 162 -1.38 -2.66 -8.85
CA GLU A 162 -0.41 -3.64 -8.36
C GLU A 162 0.01 -3.30 -6.93
N TYR A 163 0.13 -4.33 -6.09
CA TYR A 163 0.79 -4.27 -4.79
C TYR A 163 1.80 -5.39 -4.67
N LYS A 164 2.99 -5.09 -4.16
CA LYS A 164 4.00 -6.11 -3.82
C LYS A 164 4.56 -5.83 -2.45
N SER A 165 4.76 -6.87 -1.67
CA SER A 165 5.54 -6.81 -0.44
C SER A 165 6.24 -8.13 -0.20
N GLY A 166 7.45 -8.07 0.35
CA GLY A 166 8.18 -9.27 0.71
C GLY A 166 9.28 -8.99 1.73
N PHE A 167 9.71 -10.08 2.36
CA PHE A 167 10.81 -10.12 3.30
C PHE A 167 11.44 -11.52 3.24
N GLY A 168 12.68 -11.65 3.71
CA GLY A 168 13.28 -12.97 3.92
C GLY A 168 13.68 -13.70 2.64
N ALA A 169 14.00 -12.97 1.56
CA ALA A 169 14.23 -13.53 0.21
C ALA A 169 12.98 -14.26 -0.34
N GLU A 170 11.89 -13.51 -0.52
CA GLU A 170 10.60 -13.98 -1.07
C GLU A 170 9.85 -15.02 -0.21
N ARG A 171 10.34 -15.28 1.01
CA ARG A 171 9.67 -16.19 1.95
C ARG A 171 8.30 -15.72 2.38
N ASP A 172 8.09 -14.40 2.41
CA ASP A 172 6.84 -13.77 2.83
C ASP A 172 6.22 -12.93 1.70
N ARG A 173 6.42 -13.35 0.45
CA ARG A 173 5.96 -12.58 -0.72
C ARG A 173 4.43 -12.50 -0.79
N ILE A 174 3.95 -11.31 -1.11
CA ILE A 174 2.60 -11.02 -1.57
C ILE A 174 2.77 -10.27 -2.88
N TYR A 175 2.16 -10.77 -3.94
CA TYR A 175 2.00 -10.06 -5.19
C TYR A 175 0.52 -10.02 -5.54
N LEU A 176 -0.02 -8.82 -5.69
CA LEU A 176 -1.35 -8.57 -6.20
C LEU A 176 -1.23 -7.80 -7.51
N TRP A 177 -1.97 -8.21 -8.53
CA TRP A 177 -2.18 -7.41 -9.74
C TRP A 177 -3.61 -7.59 -10.23
N ARG A 178 -4.05 -6.67 -11.06
CA ARG A 178 -5.28 -6.83 -11.84
C ARG A 178 -5.04 -6.30 -13.24
N GLU A 179 -5.48 -7.05 -14.23
CA GLU A 179 -5.59 -6.53 -15.59
C GLU A 179 -6.70 -5.46 -15.61
N THR A 180 -6.46 -4.35 -16.30
CA THR A 180 -7.42 -3.23 -16.40
C THR A 180 -7.54 -2.74 -17.83
#